data_AF-A0A838QQK3-F1
#
_entry.id   AF-A0A838QQK3-F1
#
_cell.length_a   1.000
_cell.length_b   1.000
_cell.length_c   1.000
_cell.angle_alpha   90.00
_cell.angle_beta   90.00
_cell.angle_gamma   90.00
#
_symmetry.space_group_name_H-M   'P 1'
#
loop_
_entity.id
_entity.type
_entity.pdbx_description
1 polymer ?
#
loop_
_entity_poly.entity_id
_entity_poly.type
_entity_poly.pdbx_seq_one_letter_code
_entity_poly.pdbx_strand_id
1 'polypeptide(L)'
;MLKCAVILAETATTHAAATWILENRPWDFLAVLYDGLDHLFMEYQTPQQAHISATDFANYRDVVATAYRFHDLMLARLLALAGNDATVALVSDHGFRSGTQRLRETEKSLEGLSRWHRPEGICVMHGPGIRQGETPGTASVLDVTPTILRLFGLPVGEDMDGKAWGKVIEEGSPPQSLTSWDDVPGDAGLHSSDLRQSSADSLLVLRHLINLGYVAPPSVDAQTTVDECMATNQFNLCRSLHFAGNYAESINLLGSLVRTHPQNGAYRETLDKIQATRASDG
;
A
#
# COMPACT_ATOMS: atom_id res chain seq x y z
N MET A 1 6.18 -21.72 9.12
CA MET A 1 5.35 -22.66 8.33
C MET A 1 3.87 -22.31 8.32
N LEU A 2 3.17 -22.21 9.46
CA LEU A 2 1.72 -21.87 9.46
C LEU A 2 1.39 -20.55 8.74
N LYS A 3 2.13 -19.46 9.02
CA LYS A 3 1.94 -18.17 8.33
C LYS A 3 2.10 -18.26 6.80
N CYS A 4 3.09 -19.02 6.34
CA CYS A 4 3.31 -19.23 4.90
C CYS A 4 2.11 -19.96 4.26
N ALA A 5 1.59 -21.00 4.91
CA ALA A 5 0.40 -21.70 4.44
C ALA A 5 -0.84 -20.80 4.40
N VAL A 6 -1.02 -19.93 5.39
CA VAL A 6 -2.12 -18.95 5.43
C VAL A 6 -2.01 -17.97 4.25
N ILE A 7 -0.86 -17.32 4.06
CA ILE A 7 -0.66 -16.37 2.95
C ILE A 7 -0.90 -17.06 1.60
N LEU A 8 -0.36 -18.27 1.39
CA LEU A 8 -0.59 -19.01 0.15
C LEU A 8 -2.07 -19.36 -0.06
N ALA A 9 -2.79 -19.75 0.99
CA ALA A 9 -4.21 -20.06 0.90
C ALA A 9 -5.06 -18.81 0.63
N GLU A 10 -4.75 -17.68 1.28
CA GLU A 10 -5.39 -16.39 1.04
C GLU A 10 -5.14 -15.91 -0.38
N THR A 11 -3.89 -15.89 -0.84
CA THR A 11 -3.51 -15.53 -2.21
C THR A 11 -4.23 -16.40 -3.25
N ALA A 12 -4.25 -17.73 -3.06
CA ALA A 12 -4.96 -18.63 -3.97
C ALA A 12 -6.48 -18.44 -3.95
N THR A 13 -7.07 -18.16 -2.79
CA THR A 13 -8.51 -17.92 -2.64
C THR A 13 -8.92 -16.60 -3.29
N THR A 14 -8.15 -15.53 -3.05
CA THR A 14 -8.32 -14.22 -3.70
C THR A 14 -8.21 -14.35 -5.21
N HIS A 15 -7.21 -15.10 -5.70
CA HIS A 15 -7.07 -15.35 -7.13
C HIS A 15 -8.27 -16.09 -7.71
N ALA A 16 -8.72 -17.17 -7.05
CA ALA A 16 -9.88 -17.93 -7.49
C ALA A 16 -11.15 -17.08 -7.55
N ALA A 17 -11.38 -16.23 -6.54
CA ALA A 17 -12.50 -15.30 -6.51
C ALA A 17 -12.42 -14.28 -7.66
N ALA A 18 -11.25 -13.68 -7.89
CA ALA A 18 -11.03 -12.73 -8.99
C ALA A 18 -11.28 -13.37 -10.36
N THR A 19 -10.75 -14.57 -10.59
CA THR A 19 -10.96 -15.28 -11.86
C THR A 19 -12.42 -15.68 -12.05
N TRP A 20 -13.10 -16.09 -10.98
CA TRP A 20 -14.53 -16.41 -11.05
C TRP A 20 -15.37 -15.19 -11.40
N ILE A 21 -15.07 -14.01 -10.82
CA ILE A 21 -15.73 -12.75 -11.16
C ILE A 21 -15.53 -12.41 -12.64
N LEU A 22 -14.29 -12.46 -13.13
CA LEU A 22 -13.97 -12.18 -14.54
C LEU A 22 -14.72 -13.10 -15.51
N GLU A 23 -14.96 -14.36 -15.13
CA GLU A 23 -15.64 -15.35 -15.97
C GLU A 23 -17.18 -15.27 -15.89
N ASN A 24 -17.74 -14.85 -14.76
CA ASN A 24 -19.17 -15.09 -14.45
C ASN A 24 -19.97 -13.82 -14.20
N ARG A 25 -19.33 -12.64 -14.12
CA ARG A 25 -20.01 -11.38 -13.81
C ARG A 25 -19.66 -10.33 -14.87
N PRO A 26 -20.60 -9.44 -15.23
CA PRO A 26 -20.24 -8.22 -15.92
C PRO A 26 -19.34 -7.37 -15.01
N TRP A 27 -18.32 -6.74 -15.59
CA TRP A 27 -17.38 -5.88 -14.87
C TRP A 27 -16.92 -4.75 -15.80
N ASP A 28 -16.81 -3.54 -15.23
CA ASP A 28 -16.18 -2.39 -15.88
C ASP A 28 -14.82 -2.07 -15.24
N PHE A 29 -14.64 -2.46 -13.97
CA PHE A 29 -13.42 -2.29 -13.19
C PHE A 29 -13.22 -3.48 -12.24
N LEU A 30 -11.99 -3.99 -12.15
CA LEU A 30 -11.59 -4.98 -11.16
C LEU A 30 -10.22 -4.59 -10.61
N ALA A 31 -10.11 -4.53 -9.29
CA ALA A 31 -8.84 -4.41 -8.58
C ALA A 31 -8.64 -5.63 -7.69
N VAL A 32 -7.42 -6.17 -7.68
CA VAL A 32 -7.04 -7.32 -6.87
C VAL A 32 -5.72 -7.02 -6.19
N LEU A 33 -5.68 -7.17 -4.86
CA LEU A 33 -4.48 -7.04 -4.06
C LEU A 33 -3.98 -8.43 -3.68
N TYR A 34 -2.70 -8.68 -3.91
CA TYR A 34 -2.03 -9.90 -3.49
C TYR A 34 -0.98 -9.59 -2.43
N ASP A 35 -0.92 -10.44 -1.40
CA ASP A 35 0.17 -10.40 -0.43
C ASP A 35 1.33 -11.32 -0.88
N GLY A 36 2.54 -10.89 -0.56
CA GLY A 36 3.79 -11.56 -0.93
C GLY A 36 4.35 -12.44 0.19
N LEU A 37 5.29 -13.31 -0.18
CA LEU A 37 6.06 -14.08 0.81
C LEU A 37 7.35 -13.36 1.23
N ASP A 38 7.62 -12.16 0.69
CA ASP A 38 8.81 -11.36 0.93
C ASP A 38 9.02 -11.05 2.40
N HIS A 39 7.95 -10.63 3.11
CA HIS A 39 8.00 -10.35 4.54
C HIS A 39 8.43 -11.54 5.41
N LEU A 40 8.26 -12.78 4.92
CA LEU A 40 8.62 -13.98 5.67
C LEU A 40 9.99 -14.54 5.29
N PHE A 41 10.43 -14.37 4.03
CA PHE A 41 11.57 -15.13 3.50
C PHE A 41 12.63 -14.28 2.80
N MET A 42 12.49 -12.95 2.73
CA MET A 42 13.48 -12.08 2.08
C MET A 42 14.86 -12.19 2.72
N GLU A 43 14.97 -12.46 4.03
CA GLU A 43 16.25 -12.65 4.73
C GLU A 43 17.07 -13.85 4.20
N TYR A 44 16.40 -14.89 3.67
CA TYR A 44 17.07 -16.10 3.18
C TYR A 44 17.48 -16.04 1.71
N GLN A 45 17.03 -15.04 0.96
CA GLN A 45 17.39 -14.85 -0.46
C GLN A 45 18.92 -14.83 -0.72
N THR A 46 19.31 -14.95 -1.99
CA THR A 46 20.73 -14.87 -2.39
C THR A 46 21.22 -13.41 -2.36
N PRO A 47 22.45 -13.11 -1.89
CA PRO A 47 23.48 -14.03 -1.36
C PRO A 47 23.25 -14.46 0.10
N GLN A 48 23.78 -15.60 0.53
CA GLN A 48 23.69 -16.01 1.94
C GLN A 48 24.35 -14.97 2.85
N GLN A 49 23.64 -14.47 3.86
CA GLN A 49 24.20 -13.60 4.88
C GLN A 49 24.91 -14.41 5.98
N ALA A 50 25.99 -13.88 6.54
CA ALA A 50 26.87 -14.61 7.46
C ALA A 50 26.19 -15.15 8.73
N HIS A 51 25.08 -14.55 9.15
CA HIS A 51 24.32 -14.96 10.34
C HIS A 51 23.23 -16.00 10.04
N ILE A 52 22.97 -16.31 8.76
CA ILE A 52 21.99 -17.31 8.33
C ILE A 52 22.69 -18.67 8.21
N SER A 53 22.14 -19.69 8.86
CA SER A 53 22.69 -21.05 8.82
C SER A 53 22.68 -21.61 7.39
N ALA A 54 23.64 -22.49 7.06
CA ALA A 54 23.68 -23.14 5.75
C ALA A 54 22.41 -23.96 5.47
N THR A 55 21.83 -24.56 6.51
CA THR A 55 20.57 -25.33 6.42
C THR A 55 19.39 -24.43 6.08
N ASP A 56 19.20 -23.32 6.79
CA ASP A 56 18.08 -22.40 6.52
C ASP A 56 18.22 -21.73 5.16
N PHE A 57 19.44 -21.33 4.80
CA PHE A 57 19.71 -20.81 3.46
C PHE A 57 19.36 -21.84 2.38
N ALA A 58 19.80 -23.09 2.51
CA ALA A 58 19.49 -24.14 1.55
C ALA A 58 17.98 -24.42 1.45
N ASN A 59 17.24 -24.34 2.56
CA ASN A 59 15.80 -24.60 2.58
C ASN A 59 14.96 -23.45 2.03
N TYR A 60 15.37 -22.19 2.23
CA TYR A 60 14.49 -21.04 2.03
C TYR A 60 14.92 -20.03 0.97
N ARG A 61 16.16 -20.11 0.45
CA ARG A 61 16.69 -19.14 -0.52
C ARG A 61 15.88 -19.01 -1.82
N ASP A 62 15.09 -20.03 -2.16
CA ASP A 62 14.32 -20.06 -3.41
C ASP A 62 12.84 -19.70 -3.21
N VAL A 63 12.39 -19.46 -1.96
CA VAL A 63 10.97 -19.24 -1.64
C VAL A 63 10.43 -17.96 -2.29
N VAL A 64 11.09 -16.81 -2.10
CA VAL A 64 10.63 -15.54 -2.70
C VAL A 64 10.64 -15.61 -4.22
N ALA A 65 11.71 -16.10 -4.84
CA ALA A 65 11.76 -16.28 -6.30
C ALA A 65 10.65 -17.20 -6.83
N THR A 66 10.32 -18.27 -6.09
CA THR A 66 9.20 -19.16 -6.42
C THR A 66 7.85 -18.47 -6.24
N ALA A 67 7.70 -17.63 -5.21
CA ALA A 67 6.50 -16.83 -4.99
C ALA A 67 6.25 -15.87 -6.17
N TYR A 68 7.29 -15.17 -6.66
CA TYR A 68 7.17 -14.32 -7.85
C TYR A 68 6.75 -15.10 -9.10
N ARG A 69 7.30 -16.30 -9.32
CA ARG A 69 6.86 -17.18 -10.43
C ARG A 69 5.40 -17.61 -10.28
N PHE A 70 4.94 -17.89 -9.07
CA PHE A 70 3.55 -18.20 -8.82
C PHE A 70 2.63 -17.00 -9.13
N HIS A 71 3.03 -15.79 -8.73
CA HIS A 71 2.31 -14.56 -9.08
C HIS A 71 2.30 -14.29 -10.59
N ASP A 72 3.40 -14.57 -11.29
CA ASP A 72 3.49 -14.45 -12.75
C ASP A 72 2.50 -15.40 -13.47
N LEU A 73 2.37 -16.64 -12.99
CA LEU A 73 1.36 -17.58 -13.51
C LEU A 73 -0.08 -17.10 -13.26
N MET A 74 -0.35 -16.53 -12.09
CA MET A 74 -1.64 -15.93 -11.77
C MET A 74 -1.92 -14.70 -12.65
N LEU A 75 -0.92 -13.83 -12.85
CA LEU A 75 -1.02 -12.67 -13.73
C LEU A 75 -1.34 -13.11 -15.17
N ALA A 76 -0.66 -14.14 -15.68
CA ALA A 76 -0.95 -14.70 -17.00
C ALA A 76 -2.43 -15.14 -17.13
N ARG A 77 -3.01 -15.75 -16.08
CA ARG A 77 -4.43 -16.11 -16.08
C ARG A 77 -5.34 -14.88 -16.09
N LEU A 78 -5.02 -13.85 -15.28
CA LEU A 78 -5.80 -12.60 -15.26
C LEU A 78 -5.75 -11.89 -16.62
N LEU A 79 -4.58 -11.79 -17.24
CA LEU A 79 -4.42 -11.19 -18.57
C LEU A 79 -5.24 -11.94 -19.62
N ALA A 80 -5.22 -13.27 -19.59
CA ALA A 80 -6.01 -14.09 -20.52
C ALA A 80 -7.52 -13.89 -20.36
N LEU A 81 -8.01 -13.66 -19.13
CA LEU A 81 -9.42 -13.42 -18.84
C LEU A 81 -9.85 -11.97 -19.12
N ALA A 82 -8.97 -11.00 -18.87
CA ALA A 82 -9.22 -9.59 -19.15
C ALA A 82 -9.36 -9.34 -20.67
N GLY A 83 -8.62 -10.09 -21.48
CA GLY A 83 -8.62 -9.95 -22.94
C GLY A 83 -7.92 -8.68 -23.43
N ASN A 84 -7.98 -8.43 -24.73
CA ASN A 84 -7.26 -7.32 -25.37
C ASN A 84 -8.02 -5.98 -25.30
N ASP A 85 -9.30 -6.02 -24.93
CA ASP A 85 -10.16 -4.83 -24.86
C ASP A 85 -10.10 -4.14 -23.48
N ALA A 86 -9.35 -4.73 -22.54
CA ALA A 86 -9.16 -4.22 -21.19
C ALA A 86 -7.79 -3.57 -21.02
N THR A 87 -7.75 -2.50 -20.24
CA THR A 87 -6.50 -1.89 -19.77
C THR A 87 -6.12 -2.49 -18.43
N VAL A 88 -4.92 -3.05 -18.36
CA VAL A 88 -4.36 -3.68 -17.16
C VAL A 88 -3.24 -2.82 -16.61
N ALA A 89 -3.28 -2.58 -15.31
CA ALA A 89 -2.21 -1.94 -14.56
C ALA A 89 -1.69 -2.89 -13.47
N LEU A 90 -0.39 -3.18 -13.49
CA LEU A 90 0.33 -3.86 -12.42
C LEU A 90 1.06 -2.80 -11.59
N VAL A 91 0.67 -2.66 -10.32
CA VAL A 91 1.21 -1.65 -9.41
C VAL A 91 1.70 -2.33 -8.14
N SER A 92 2.85 -1.89 -7.64
CA SER A 92 3.35 -2.16 -6.28
C SER A 92 3.60 -0.82 -5.61
N ASP A 93 3.08 -0.64 -4.40
CA ASP A 93 3.22 0.58 -3.59
C ASP A 93 4.65 0.79 -3.11
N HIS A 94 5.40 -0.29 -2.91
CA HIS A 94 6.79 -0.25 -2.49
C HIS A 94 7.60 -1.42 -3.06
N GLY A 95 8.92 -1.35 -2.92
CA GLY A 95 9.85 -2.44 -3.18
C GLY A 95 10.35 -3.06 -1.88
N PHE A 96 11.30 -3.98 -2.01
CA PHE A 96 11.96 -4.61 -0.87
C PHE A 96 13.47 -4.50 -0.95
N ARG A 97 14.11 -4.33 0.21
CA ARG A 97 15.56 -4.49 0.37
C ARG A 97 15.94 -5.91 -0.01
N SER A 98 16.87 -6.04 -0.96
CA SER A 98 17.31 -7.30 -1.51
C SER A 98 18.84 -7.31 -1.68
N GLY A 99 19.41 -8.48 -2.02
CA GLY A 99 20.84 -8.63 -2.20
C GLY A 99 21.64 -8.23 -0.95
N THR A 100 22.58 -7.30 -1.10
CA THR A 100 23.43 -6.78 -0.01
C THR A 100 22.76 -5.71 0.85
N GLN A 101 21.60 -5.18 0.44
CA GLN A 101 20.87 -4.14 1.19
C GLN A 101 19.95 -4.71 2.29
N ARG A 102 19.85 -6.04 2.39
CA ARG A 102 19.00 -6.72 3.35
C ARG A 102 19.47 -6.50 4.78
N LEU A 103 18.51 -6.37 5.69
CA LEU A 103 18.79 -6.16 7.10
C LEU A 103 19.39 -7.43 7.71
N ARG A 104 20.17 -7.26 8.78
CA ARG A 104 20.75 -8.37 9.53
C ARG A 104 19.75 -9.00 10.51
N GLU A 105 18.82 -8.18 11.02
CA GLU A 105 17.82 -8.60 11.98
C GLU A 105 16.48 -7.99 11.57
N THR A 106 15.44 -8.81 11.59
CA THR A 106 14.06 -8.34 11.47
C THR A 106 13.53 -8.06 12.86
N GLU A 107 13.47 -6.78 13.21
CA GLU A 107 12.73 -6.37 14.38
C GLU A 107 11.24 -6.70 14.17
N LYS A 108 10.62 -7.38 15.14
CA LYS A 108 9.23 -7.86 15.04
C LYS A 108 8.19 -6.78 15.38
N SER A 109 8.55 -5.51 15.24
CA SER A 109 7.66 -4.36 15.32
C SER A 109 7.20 -3.97 13.92
N LEU A 110 6.08 -3.24 13.81
CA LEU A 110 5.62 -2.71 12.52
C LEU A 110 6.67 -1.82 11.85
N GLU A 111 7.31 -0.94 12.63
CA GLU A 111 8.41 -0.12 12.14
C GLU A 111 9.58 -0.98 11.65
N GLY A 112 9.91 -2.04 12.40
CA GLY A 112 10.90 -3.04 12.01
C GLY A 112 10.61 -3.70 10.66
N LEU A 113 9.34 -4.07 10.41
CA LEU A 113 8.90 -4.63 9.14
C LEU A 113 8.98 -3.60 8.01
N SER A 114 8.55 -2.36 8.23
CA SER A 114 8.62 -1.30 7.23
C SER A 114 10.05 -0.93 6.85
N ARG A 115 11.05 -1.17 7.72
CA ARG A 115 12.46 -0.96 7.36
C ARG A 115 12.93 -1.89 6.24
N TRP A 116 12.27 -3.01 6.00
CA TRP A 116 12.56 -3.87 4.85
C TRP A 116 12.10 -3.28 3.53
N HIS A 117 11.18 -2.33 3.54
CA HIS A 117 10.68 -1.71 2.31
C HIS A 117 11.71 -0.79 1.69
N ARG A 118 11.67 -0.73 0.36
CA ARG A 118 12.26 0.33 -0.43
C ARG A 118 11.14 1.24 -0.92
N PRO A 119 11.34 2.56 -0.95
CA PRO A 119 10.28 3.47 -1.36
C PRO A 119 9.89 3.30 -2.83
N GLU A 120 10.78 2.75 -3.67
CA GLU A 120 10.48 2.52 -5.08
C GLU A 120 9.67 1.24 -5.30
N GLY A 121 8.43 1.38 -5.75
CA GLY A 121 7.58 0.28 -6.23
C GLY A 121 7.72 0.01 -7.74
N ILE A 122 6.69 -0.61 -8.32
CA ILE A 122 6.58 -0.84 -9.77
C ILE A 122 5.26 -0.29 -10.29
N CYS A 123 5.26 0.17 -11.54
CA CYS A 123 4.06 0.44 -12.29
C CYS A 123 4.27 0.00 -13.74
N VAL A 124 3.39 -0.85 -14.25
CA VAL A 124 3.35 -1.29 -15.64
C VAL A 124 1.90 -1.23 -16.11
N MET A 125 1.65 -0.57 -17.24
CA MET A 125 0.31 -0.46 -17.83
C MET A 125 0.31 -0.96 -19.27
N HIS A 126 -0.77 -1.64 -19.66
CA HIS A 126 -0.95 -2.16 -21.01
C HIS A 126 -2.43 -2.25 -21.37
N GLY A 127 -2.79 -1.86 -22.58
CA GLY A 127 -4.15 -1.98 -23.13
C GLY A 127 -4.60 -0.72 -23.85
N PRO A 128 -5.89 -0.64 -24.22
CA PRO A 128 -6.46 0.52 -24.91
C PRO A 128 -6.23 1.84 -24.18
N GLY A 129 -5.89 2.89 -24.92
CA GLY A 129 -5.67 4.23 -24.35
C GLY A 129 -4.35 4.40 -23.59
N ILE A 130 -3.45 3.42 -23.62
CA ILE A 130 -2.10 3.50 -23.01
C ILE A 130 -1.04 3.66 -24.09
N ARG A 131 -0.21 4.69 -23.97
CA ARG A 131 0.91 4.97 -24.88
C ARG A 131 2.05 3.97 -24.64
N GLN A 132 2.64 3.46 -25.73
CA GLN A 132 3.76 2.52 -25.67
C GLN A 132 5.11 3.23 -25.47
N GLY A 133 5.98 2.64 -24.66
CA GLY A 133 7.35 3.13 -24.44
C GLY A 133 7.46 4.39 -23.57
N GLU A 134 6.33 4.87 -23.05
CA GLU A 134 6.28 6.05 -22.19
C GLU A 134 6.51 5.69 -20.71
N THR A 135 6.97 6.68 -19.95
CA THR A 135 7.09 6.57 -18.49
C THR A 135 6.34 7.71 -17.80
N PRO A 136 5.70 7.45 -16.65
CA PRO A 136 4.97 8.50 -15.92
C PRO A 136 5.89 9.61 -15.39
N GLY A 137 7.21 9.40 -15.36
CA GLY A 137 8.17 10.32 -14.75
C GLY A 137 8.19 10.14 -13.23
N THR A 138 8.10 11.24 -12.49
CA THR A 138 7.90 11.19 -11.03
C THR A 138 6.49 10.70 -10.75
N ALA A 139 6.36 9.43 -10.35
CA ALA A 139 5.09 8.80 -10.02
C ALA A 139 4.96 8.59 -8.51
N SER A 140 3.75 8.80 -8.00
CA SER A 140 3.32 8.47 -6.65
C SER A 140 2.24 7.39 -6.69
N VAL A 141 2.13 6.59 -5.62
CA VAL A 141 0.99 5.68 -5.44
C VAL A 141 -0.35 6.45 -5.44
N LEU A 142 -0.33 7.71 -5.02
CA LEU A 142 -1.51 8.58 -5.01
C LEU A 142 -2.02 8.91 -6.42
N ASP A 143 -1.19 8.77 -7.44
CA ASP A 143 -1.53 9.04 -8.83
C ASP A 143 -2.37 7.93 -9.48
N VAL A 144 -2.40 6.74 -8.87
CA VAL A 144 -3.09 5.56 -9.41
C VAL A 144 -4.58 5.84 -9.60
N THR A 145 -5.26 6.36 -8.58
CA THR A 145 -6.69 6.66 -8.64
C THR A 145 -7.03 7.76 -9.66
N PRO A 146 -6.37 8.93 -9.67
CA PRO A 146 -6.53 9.93 -10.74
C PRO A 146 -6.31 9.37 -12.16
N THR A 147 -5.32 8.48 -12.33
CA THR A 147 -5.04 7.81 -13.61
C THR A 147 -6.18 6.90 -14.02
N ILE A 148 -6.71 6.09 -13.11
CA ILE A 148 -7.87 5.22 -13.35
C ILE A 148 -9.09 6.06 -13.73
N LEU A 149 -9.42 7.11 -12.97
CA LEU A 149 -10.54 8.00 -13.27
C LEU A 149 -10.42 8.59 -14.69
N ARG A 150 -9.20 9.01 -15.07
CA ARG A 150 -8.93 9.55 -16.40
C ARG A 150 -9.18 8.53 -17.51
N LEU A 151 -8.83 7.25 -17.30
CA LEU A 151 -9.10 6.16 -18.25
C LEU A 151 -10.60 5.90 -18.43
N PHE A 152 -11.39 6.07 -17.37
CA PHE A 152 -12.86 6.00 -17.44
C PHE A 152 -13.51 7.27 -18.00
N GLY A 153 -12.75 8.30 -18.35
CA GLY A 153 -13.28 9.60 -18.76
C GLY A 153 -13.99 10.36 -17.62
N LEU A 154 -13.71 10.00 -16.37
CA LEU A 154 -14.28 10.60 -15.17
C LEU A 154 -13.42 11.77 -14.66
N PRO A 155 -14.03 12.72 -13.91
CA PRO A 155 -13.32 13.84 -13.32
C PRO A 155 -12.37 13.41 -12.21
N VAL A 156 -11.19 14.06 -12.17
CA VAL A 156 -10.26 13.99 -11.04
C VAL A 156 -10.65 15.08 -10.06
N GLY A 157 -10.80 14.73 -8.77
CA GLY A 157 -11.12 15.71 -7.72
C GLY A 157 -9.99 16.73 -7.55
N GLU A 158 -10.33 18.00 -7.36
CA GLU A 158 -9.36 19.07 -7.08
C GLU A 158 -8.66 18.89 -5.72
N ASP A 159 -9.30 18.15 -4.82
CA ASP A 159 -8.81 17.76 -3.50
C ASP A 159 -7.93 16.49 -3.49
N MET A 160 -7.75 15.83 -4.63
CA MET A 160 -6.86 14.67 -4.74
C MET A 160 -5.40 15.11 -4.76
N ASP A 161 -4.60 14.59 -3.82
CA ASP A 161 -3.15 14.85 -3.74
C ASP A 161 -2.38 14.36 -4.98
N GLY A 162 -2.84 13.26 -5.57
CA GLY A 162 -2.22 12.63 -6.74
C GLY A 162 -2.62 13.27 -8.06
N LYS A 163 -1.79 13.07 -9.09
CA LYS A 163 -2.04 13.57 -10.45
C LYS A 163 -2.02 12.43 -11.44
N ALA A 164 -3.00 12.41 -12.34
CA ALA A 164 -3.07 11.39 -13.38
C ALA A 164 -1.78 11.36 -14.21
N TRP A 165 -1.31 10.16 -14.57
CA TRP A 165 -0.12 9.95 -15.40
C TRP A 165 -0.37 10.34 -16.87
N GLY A 166 -0.52 11.64 -17.14
CA GLY A 166 -0.93 12.16 -18.45
C GLY A 166 0.00 11.79 -19.60
N LYS A 167 1.28 11.50 -19.33
CA LYS A 167 2.23 11.01 -20.36
C LYS A 167 1.99 9.56 -20.76
N VAL A 168 1.36 8.76 -19.91
CA VAL A 168 1.11 7.33 -20.13
C VAL A 168 -0.23 7.10 -20.82
N ILE A 169 -1.19 8.02 -20.64
CA ILE A 169 -2.53 7.91 -21.21
C ILE A 169 -2.60 8.67 -22.55
N GLU A 170 -3.30 8.12 -23.53
CA GLU A 170 -3.64 8.83 -24.77
C GLU A 170 -4.49 10.08 -24.49
N GLU A 171 -4.35 11.11 -25.33
CA GLU A 171 -5.12 12.35 -25.14
C GLU A 171 -6.61 12.11 -25.44
N GLY A 172 -7.44 12.26 -24.41
CA GLY A 172 -8.90 12.37 -24.51
C GLY A 172 -9.41 13.74 -24.08
N SER A 173 -10.69 14.05 -24.35
CA SER A 173 -11.32 15.29 -23.85
C SER A 173 -11.11 15.42 -22.34
N PRO A 174 -10.57 16.54 -21.82
CA PRO A 174 -10.39 16.72 -20.38
C PRO A 174 -11.75 16.56 -19.69
N PRO A 175 -11.84 15.82 -18.58
CA PRO A 175 -13.12 15.69 -17.90
C PRO A 175 -13.49 17.07 -17.33
N GLN A 176 -14.77 17.30 -17.03
CA GLN A 176 -15.18 18.48 -16.28
C GLN A 176 -14.44 18.52 -14.93
N SER A 177 -14.14 19.71 -14.40
CA SER A 177 -13.54 19.83 -13.08
C SER A 177 -14.56 19.46 -11.99
N LEU A 178 -14.09 18.77 -10.95
CA LEU A 178 -14.88 18.40 -9.77
C LEU A 178 -14.10 18.81 -8.53
N THR A 179 -14.72 19.53 -7.60
CA THR A 179 -14.03 19.96 -6.38
C THR A 179 -13.67 18.77 -5.49
N SER A 180 -14.63 17.89 -5.19
CA SER A 180 -14.42 16.65 -4.45
C SER A 180 -15.44 15.58 -4.85
N TRP A 181 -15.03 14.32 -4.84
CA TRP A 181 -15.95 13.18 -4.98
C TRP A 181 -16.80 12.93 -3.72
N ASP A 182 -16.38 13.43 -2.56
CA ASP A 182 -17.11 13.27 -1.29
C ASP A 182 -18.43 14.06 -1.27
N ASP A 183 -18.51 15.12 -2.08
CA ASP A 183 -19.70 15.96 -2.23
C ASP A 183 -20.70 15.43 -3.28
N VAL A 184 -20.33 14.38 -4.02
CA VAL A 184 -21.16 13.82 -5.09
C VAL A 184 -22.11 12.76 -4.49
N PRO A 185 -23.43 13.00 -4.48
CA PRO A 185 -24.37 12.01 -3.97
C PRO A 185 -24.41 10.78 -4.89
N GLY A 186 -24.35 9.58 -4.31
CA GLY A 186 -24.41 8.34 -5.07
C GLY A 186 -24.23 7.09 -4.22
N ASP A 187 -24.28 5.94 -4.87
CA ASP A 187 -23.98 4.64 -4.25
C ASP A 187 -22.45 4.43 -4.21
N ALA A 188 -21.78 5.17 -3.33
CA ALA A 188 -20.32 5.12 -3.15
C ALA A 188 -19.86 3.89 -2.33
N GLY A 189 -20.74 2.91 -2.07
CA GLY A 189 -20.41 1.74 -1.24
C GLY A 189 -20.11 2.07 0.22
N LEU A 190 -20.47 3.27 0.69
CA LEU A 190 -20.29 3.67 2.08
C LEU A 190 -21.21 2.85 2.99
N HIS A 191 -20.71 2.44 4.16
CA HIS A 191 -21.54 1.85 5.20
C HIS A 191 -22.73 2.77 5.55
N SER A 192 -23.84 2.19 6.02
CA SER A 192 -24.94 3.01 6.56
C SER A 192 -24.42 3.91 7.68
N SER A 193 -25.10 5.05 7.92
CA SER A 193 -24.73 5.99 9.00
C SER A 193 -24.53 5.30 10.34
N ASP A 194 -25.32 4.25 10.60
CA ASP A 194 -25.37 3.55 11.87
C ASP A 194 -24.18 2.56 12.02
N LEU A 195 -23.68 2.02 10.92
CA LEU A 195 -22.50 1.14 10.89
C LEU A 195 -21.19 1.93 10.85
N ARG A 196 -21.19 3.15 10.32
CA ARG A 196 -20.02 4.06 10.37
C ARG A 196 -19.59 4.41 11.80
N GLN A 197 -20.45 4.18 12.79
CA GLN A 197 -20.20 4.49 14.20
C GLN A 197 -20.26 3.26 15.14
N SER A 198 -20.38 2.05 14.59
CA SER A 198 -20.51 0.80 15.36
C SER A 198 -19.19 0.42 16.06
N SER A 199 -19.17 0.56 17.39
CA SER A 199 -18.04 0.16 18.24
C SER A 199 -17.80 -1.36 18.26
N ALA A 200 -18.80 -2.18 17.86
CA ALA A 200 -18.73 -3.63 17.87
C ALA A 200 -17.97 -4.21 16.66
N ASP A 201 -18.13 -3.63 15.47
CA ASP A 201 -17.37 -4.04 14.27
C ASP A 201 -15.90 -3.62 14.38
N SER A 202 -15.67 -2.45 14.99
CA SER A 202 -14.34 -1.99 15.39
C SER A 202 -13.60 -3.02 16.23
N LEU A 203 -14.28 -3.76 17.13
CA LEU A 203 -13.63 -4.79 17.96
C LEU A 203 -13.21 -6.04 17.16
N LEU A 204 -14.00 -6.47 16.17
CA LEU A 204 -13.64 -7.61 15.31
C LEU A 204 -12.52 -7.24 14.33
N VAL A 205 -12.58 -6.05 13.75
CA VAL A 205 -11.50 -5.47 12.92
C VAL A 205 -10.24 -5.33 13.76
N LEU A 206 -10.33 -4.79 14.97
CA LEU A 206 -9.19 -4.60 15.87
C LEU A 206 -8.64 -5.95 16.34
N ARG A 207 -9.49 -6.97 16.56
CA ARG A 207 -9.05 -8.35 16.84
C ARG A 207 -8.33 -8.97 15.65
N HIS A 208 -8.82 -8.75 14.43
CA HIS A 208 -8.17 -9.21 13.21
C HIS A 208 -6.81 -8.53 13.02
N LEU A 209 -6.74 -7.21 13.21
CA LEU A 209 -5.50 -6.45 13.20
C LEU A 209 -4.53 -6.90 14.30
N ILE A 210 -5.00 -7.25 15.51
CA ILE A 210 -4.17 -7.86 16.55
C ILE A 210 -3.59 -9.20 16.09
N ASN A 211 -4.43 -10.07 15.51
CA ASN A 211 -4.00 -11.39 15.05
C ASN A 211 -2.98 -11.32 13.90
N LEU A 212 -3.14 -10.35 13.01
CA LEU A 212 -2.18 -10.04 11.95
C LEU A 212 -0.91 -9.36 12.47
N GLY A 213 -0.93 -8.81 13.69
CA GLY A 213 0.18 -8.10 14.32
C GLY A 213 0.23 -6.60 13.99
N TYR A 214 -0.83 -6.04 13.42
CA TYR A 214 -0.98 -4.61 13.14
C TYR A 214 -1.35 -3.78 14.38
N VAL A 215 -1.97 -4.38 15.40
CA VAL A 215 -2.39 -3.67 16.62
C VAL A 215 -1.96 -4.48 17.85
N ALA A 216 -1.36 -3.82 18.85
CA ALA A 216 -1.08 -4.48 20.12
C ALA A 216 -2.39 -4.76 20.88
N PRO A 217 -2.49 -5.84 21.67
CA PRO A 217 -3.66 -6.06 22.51
C PRO A 217 -3.90 -4.83 23.40
N PRO A 218 -5.16 -4.37 23.56
CA PRO A 218 -5.46 -3.24 24.43
C PRO A 218 -4.89 -3.50 25.83
N SER A 219 -4.31 -2.46 26.43
CA SER A 219 -3.83 -2.53 27.81
C SER A 219 -5.03 -2.63 28.78
N VAL A 220 -4.77 -2.91 30.06
CA VAL A 220 -5.82 -2.97 31.10
C VAL A 220 -6.53 -1.61 31.26
N ASP A 221 -5.90 -0.53 30.79
CA ASP A 221 -6.49 0.80 30.74
C ASP A 221 -6.95 1.16 29.30
N ALA A 222 -8.27 1.19 29.13
CA ALA A 222 -8.90 1.55 27.87
C ALA A 222 -8.56 2.99 27.44
N GLN A 223 -8.36 3.91 28.38
CA GLN A 223 -8.07 5.31 28.04
C GLN A 223 -6.65 5.46 27.45
N THR A 224 -5.65 4.85 28.09
CA THR A 224 -4.28 4.80 27.55
C THR A 224 -4.24 4.20 26.14
N THR A 225 -4.99 3.12 25.90
CA THR A 225 -5.05 2.49 24.56
C THR A 225 -5.66 3.42 23.51
N VAL A 226 -6.71 4.18 23.87
CA VAL A 226 -7.33 5.16 22.97
C VAL A 226 -6.36 6.30 22.66
N ASP A 227 -5.66 6.83 23.67
CA ASP A 227 -4.73 7.94 23.51
C ASP A 227 -3.53 7.53 22.62
N GLU A 228 -2.99 6.32 22.82
CA GLU A 228 -1.94 5.74 21.96
C GLU A 228 -2.41 5.54 20.52
N CYS A 229 -3.64 5.05 20.33
CA CYS A 229 -4.24 4.89 19.01
C CYS A 229 -4.40 6.24 18.30
N MET A 230 -4.91 7.26 19.00
CA MET A 230 -5.06 8.61 18.46
C MET A 230 -3.71 9.23 18.10
N ALA A 231 -2.70 9.09 18.95
CA ALA A 231 -1.35 9.56 18.67
C ALA A 231 -0.73 8.85 17.45
N THR A 232 -0.94 7.54 17.33
CA THR A 232 -0.49 6.74 16.18
C THR A 232 -1.19 7.18 14.89
N ASN A 233 -2.50 7.41 14.93
CA ASN A 233 -3.26 7.90 13.78
C ASN A 233 -2.79 9.29 13.33
N GLN A 234 -2.56 10.21 14.28
CA GLN A 234 -2.00 11.52 13.98
C GLN A 234 -0.58 11.40 13.39
N PHE A 235 0.25 10.50 13.91
CA PHE A 235 1.60 10.28 13.38
C PHE A 235 1.57 9.74 11.95
N ASN A 236 0.66 8.80 11.66
CA ASN A 236 0.45 8.29 10.32
C ASN A 236 -0.06 9.37 9.36
N LEU A 237 -0.99 10.23 9.82
CA LEU A 237 -1.45 11.39 9.05
C LEU A 237 -0.30 12.36 8.73
N CYS A 238 0.58 12.65 9.70
CA CYS A 238 1.77 13.48 9.44
C CYS A 238 2.62 12.91 8.30
N ARG A 239 2.85 11.59 8.31
CA ARG A 239 3.63 10.91 7.26
C ARG A 239 2.92 10.99 5.92
N SER A 240 1.60 10.78 5.89
CA SER A 240 0.79 10.92 4.68
C SER A 240 0.90 12.33 4.08
N LEU A 241 0.70 13.36 4.91
CA LEU A 241 0.83 14.77 4.51
C LEU A 241 2.24 15.08 3.98
N HIS A 242 3.27 14.51 4.59
CA HIS A 242 4.65 14.66 4.11
C HIS A 242 4.83 14.06 2.72
N PHE A 243 4.35 12.82 2.48
CA PHE A 243 4.42 12.18 1.16
C PHE A 243 3.55 12.88 0.11
N ALA A 244 2.48 13.56 0.51
CA ALA A 244 1.68 14.43 -0.34
C ALA A 244 2.34 15.81 -0.61
N GLY A 245 3.51 16.10 -0.02
CA GLY A 245 4.20 17.40 -0.16
C GLY A 245 3.60 18.53 0.68
N ASN A 246 2.59 18.26 1.51
CA ASN A 246 2.02 19.21 2.46
C ASN A 246 2.88 19.33 3.73
N TYR A 247 4.09 19.87 3.57
CA TYR A 247 5.08 19.96 4.63
C TYR A 247 4.64 20.84 5.80
N ALA A 248 3.90 21.92 5.54
CA ALA A 248 3.50 22.87 6.57
C ALA A 248 2.55 22.22 7.59
N GLU A 249 1.52 21.53 7.11
CA GLU A 249 0.56 20.85 7.99
C GLU A 249 1.18 19.66 8.70
N SER A 250 2.00 18.87 7.97
CA SER A 250 2.75 17.76 8.54
C SER A 250 3.65 18.18 9.71
N ILE A 251 4.43 19.27 9.54
CA ILE A 251 5.30 19.83 10.58
C ILE A 251 4.49 20.32 11.78
N ASN A 252 3.35 20.97 11.55
CA ASN A 252 2.50 21.48 12.63
C ASN A 252 1.92 20.35 13.49
N LEU A 253 1.36 19.32 12.84
CA LEU A 253 0.76 18.18 13.52
C LEU A 253 1.83 17.37 14.27
N LEU A 254 2.97 17.10 13.63
CA LEU A 254 4.06 16.34 14.24
C LEU A 254 4.73 17.12 15.38
N GLY A 255 4.85 18.44 15.26
CA GLY A 255 5.30 19.31 16.35
C GLY A 255 4.38 19.23 17.59
N SER A 256 3.07 19.05 17.40
CA SER A 256 2.12 18.81 18.49
C SER A 256 2.34 17.46 19.17
N LEU A 257 2.55 16.41 18.39
CA LEU A 257 2.88 15.07 18.90
C LEU A 257 4.18 15.07 19.71
N VAL A 258 5.21 15.75 19.22
CA VAL A 258 6.50 15.89 19.94
C VAL A 258 6.35 16.61 21.27
N ARG A 259 5.47 17.61 21.38
CA ARG A 259 5.20 18.32 22.65
C ARG A 259 4.40 17.47 23.64
N THR A 260 3.44 16.70 23.14
CA THR A 260 2.53 15.89 23.97
C THR A 260 3.15 14.55 24.36
N HIS A 261 4.04 14.00 23.53
CA HIS A 261 4.71 12.71 23.72
C HIS A 261 6.24 12.86 23.61
N PRO A 262 6.89 13.67 24.47
CA PRO A 262 8.32 14.01 24.32
C PRO A 262 9.26 12.81 24.48
N GLN A 263 8.78 11.71 25.07
CA GLN A 263 9.54 10.49 25.27
C GLN A 263 9.65 9.64 24.00
N ASN A 264 8.79 9.89 23.00
CA ASN A 264 8.82 9.16 21.73
C ASN A 264 9.84 9.80 20.78
N GLY A 265 11.06 9.25 20.77
CA GLY A 265 12.16 9.73 19.94
C GLY A 265 11.89 9.68 18.43
N ALA A 266 11.06 8.74 17.96
CA ALA A 266 10.73 8.59 16.55
C ALA A 266 9.98 9.81 16.00
N TYR A 267 9.13 10.46 16.82
CA TYR A 267 8.43 11.68 16.42
C TYR A 267 9.38 12.84 16.17
N ARG A 268 10.40 13.00 17.03
CA ARG A 268 11.43 14.03 16.87
C ARG A 268 12.27 13.77 15.63
N GLU A 269 12.77 12.54 15.47
CA GLU A 269 13.59 12.15 14.33
C GLU A 269 12.84 12.37 13.00
N THR A 270 11.55 12.03 12.96
CA THR A 270 10.71 12.22 11.78
C THR A 270 10.49 13.72 11.50
N LEU A 271 10.30 14.54 12.53
CA LEU A 271 10.14 15.99 12.37
C LEU A 271 11.38 16.62 11.75
N ASP A 272 12.56 16.24 12.24
CA ASP A 272 13.83 16.75 11.74
C ASP A 272 14.05 16.36 10.26
N LYS A 273 13.68 15.12 9.88
CA LYS A 273 13.72 14.65 8.49
C LYS A 273 12.80 15.46 7.58
N ILE A 274 11.54 15.66 7.97
CA ILE A 274 10.55 16.40 7.17
C ILE A 274 10.99 17.86 6.96
N GLN A 275 11.55 18.48 8.01
CA GLN A 275 12.09 19.83 7.93
C GLN A 275 13.29 19.92 6.98
N ALA A 276 14.18 18.92 7.00
CA ALA A 276 15.31 18.84 6.08
C ALA A 276 14.85 18.68 4.62
N THR A 277 13.89 17.80 4.34
CA THR A 277 13.32 17.61 2.98
C THR A 277 12.66 18.89 2.46
N ARG A 278 11.87 19.58 3.31
CA ARG A 278 11.27 20.86 2.93
C ARG A 278 12.31 21.91 2.54
N ALA A 279 13.46 21.92 3.21
CA ALA A 279 14.54 22.86 2.93
C ALA A 279 15.33 22.52 1.65
N SER A 280 15.28 21.28 1.16
CA SER A 280 15.88 20.89 -0.13
C SER A 280 14.97 21.10 -1.32
N ASP A 281 13.65 21.15 -1.11
CA ASP A 281 12.64 21.29 -2.16
C ASP A 281 12.26 22.76 -2.47
N GLY A 282 12.69 23.71 -1.62
CA GLY A 282 12.45 25.15 -1.77
C GLY A 282 13.66 25.90 -2.27
#